data_AF-A0A6G8FGM2-F1
#
_entry.id   AF-A0A6G8FGM2-F1
#
_cell.length_a   1.000
_cell.length_b   1.000
_cell.length_c   1.000
_cell.angle_alpha   90.00
_cell.angle_beta   90.00
_cell.angle_gamma   90.00
#
_symmetry.space_group_name_H-M   'P 1'
#
loop_
_entity.id
_entity.type
_entity.pdbx_description
1 polymer ?
#
loop_
_entity_poly.entity_id
_entity_poly.type
_entity_poly.pdbx_seq_one_letter_code
_entity_poly.pdbx_strand_id
1 'polypeptide(L)' 'MLPTLRTWLRNDAQPSRTCEELFIHRNSLSYRLRRIEELLGISLDTLDGRATCLMALRLVELEPY' A
#
# COMPACT_ATOMS: atom_id res chain seq x y z
N MET A 1 -1.12 8.23 4.10
CA MET A 1 -1.25 7.27 2.96
C MET A 1 -0.11 6.27 2.93
N LEU A 2 1.15 6.68 3.10
CA LEU A 2 2.31 5.77 3.19
C LEU A 2 2.17 4.63 4.22
N PRO A 3 1.65 4.84 5.46
CA PRO A 3 1.45 3.74 6.40
C PRO A 3 0.47 2.67 5.88
N THR A 4 -0.57 3.08 5.13
CA THR A 4 -1.51 2.16 4.50
C THR A 4 -0.81 1.31 3.44
N LEU A 5 -0.02 1.93 2.56
CA LEU A 5 0.71 1.23 1.50
C LEU A 5 1.75 0.25 2.07
N ARG A 6 2.51 0.67 3.08
CA ARG A 6 3.48 -0.18 3.78
C ARG A 6 2.79 -1.40 4.41
N THR A 7 1.68 -1.17 5.10
CA THR A 7 0.94 -2.25 5.77
C THR A 7 0.28 -3.19 4.76
N TRP A 8 -0.26 -2.65 3.66
CA TRP A 8 -0.82 -3.43 2.56
C TRP A 8 0.19 -4.38 1.94
N LEU A 9 1.39 -3.88 1.61
CA LEU A 9 2.44 -4.69 1.00
C LEU A 9 3.06 -5.68 1.99
N ARG A 10 3.21 -5.30 3.27
CA ARG A 10 3.69 -6.21 4.33
C ARG A 10 2.74 -7.39 4.56
N ASN A 11 1.44 -7.16 4.38
CA ASN A 11 0.40 -8.18 4.53
C ASN A 11 0.07 -8.92 3.22
N ASP A 12 1.01 -8.96 2.26
CA ASP A 12 0.86 -9.66 0.98
C ASP A 12 -0.39 -9.24 0.18
N ALA A 13 -0.78 -7.96 0.28
CA ALA A 13 -2.00 -7.44 -0.31
C ALA A 13 -3.28 -8.15 0.20
N GLN A 14 -3.27 -8.63 1.44
CA GLN A 14 -4.44 -9.26 2.06
C GLN A 14 -5.31 -8.22 2.79
N PRO A 15 -6.56 -7.98 2.34
CA PRO A 15 -7.41 -6.91 2.89
C PRO A 15 -7.78 -7.12 4.36
N SER A 16 -8.06 -8.34 4.79
CA SER A 16 -8.45 -8.63 6.18
C SER A 16 -7.33 -8.29 7.16
N ARG A 17 -6.12 -8.82 6.93
CA ARG A 17 -4.94 -8.55 7.74
C ARG A 17 -4.59 -7.06 7.77
N THR A 18 -4.65 -6.41 6.61
CA THR A 18 -4.36 -4.97 6.50
C THR A 18 -5.40 -4.13 7.24
N CYS A 19 -6.68 -4.49 7.19
CA CYS A 19 -7.74 -3.79 7.92
C CYS A 19 -7.58 -3.96 9.43
N GLU A 20 -7.28 -5.18 9.88
CA GLU A 20 -7.05 -5.52 11.29
C GLU A 20 -5.87 -4.73 11.86
N GLU A 21 -4.74 -4.74 11.16
CA GLU A 21 -3.53 -4.05 11.61
C GLU A 21 -3.65 -2.52 11.58
N LEU A 22 -4.39 -1.97 10.62
CA LEU A 22 -4.64 -0.52 10.54
C LEU A 22 -5.82 -0.07 11.41
N PHE A 23 -6.56 -1.00 12.03
CA PHE A 23 -7.80 -0.73 12.75
C PHE A 23 -8.83 0.06 11.92
N ILE A 24 -9.02 -0.32 10.65
CA ILE A 24 -9.95 0.34 9.73
C ILE A 24 -10.93 -0.64 9.09
N HIS A 25 -12.05 -0.11 8.61
CA HIS A 25 -13.01 -0.88 7.83
C HIS A 25 -12.52 -1.12 6.40
N ARG A 26 -13.00 -2.20 5.77
CA ARG A 26 -12.67 -2.56 4.38
C ARG A 26 -12.91 -1.41 3.40
N ASN A 27 -14.03 -0.70 3.53
CA ASN A 27 -14.36 0.42 2.65
C ASN A 27 -13.32 1.55 2.74
N SER A 28 -12.84 1.83 3.96
CA SER A 28 -11.79 2.82 4.19
C SER A 28 -10.46 2.35 3.60
N LEU A 29 -10.14 1.05 3.69
CA LEU A 29 -8.96 0.49 3.02
C LEU A 29 -9.07 0.63 1.51
N SER A 30 -10.16 0.20 0.88
CA SER A 30 -10.37 0.30 -0.57
C SER A 30 -10.29 1.75 -1.06
N TYR A 31 -10.87 2.70 -0.32
CA TYR A 31 -10.74 4.12 -0.65
C TYR A 31 -9.29 4.60 -0.58
N ARG A 32 -8.57 4.22 0.47
CA ARG A 32 -7.16 4.61 0.63
C ARG A 32 -6.27 4.00 -0.46
N LEU A 33 -6.46 2.73 -0.80
CA LEU A 33 -5.70 2.06 -1.85
C LEU A 33 -5.94 2.72 -3.21
N ARG A 34 -7.19 2.93 -3.59
CA ARG A 34 -7.53 3.63 -4.84
C ARG A 34 -6.94 5.04 -4.90
N ARG A 35 -6.97 5.78 -3.80
CA ARG A 35 -6.33 7.10 -3.74
C ARG A 35 -4.80 7.03 -3.86
N ILE A 36 -4.16 5.94 -3.41
CA ILE A 36 -2.72 5.71 -3.65
C ILE A 36 -2.47 5.41 -5.12
N GLU A 37 -3.29 4.55 -5.74
CA GLU A 37 -3.19 4.22 -7.16
C GLU A 37 -3.34 5.47 -8.04
N GLU A 38 -4.31 6.34 -7.73
CA GLU A 38 -4.53 7.62 -8.41
C GLU A 38 -3.35 8.58 -8.27
N LEU A 39 -2.73 8.65 -7.09
CA LEU A 39 -1.59 9.53 -6.83
C LEU A 39 -0.30 9.05 -7.49
N LEU A 40 -0.11 7.73 -7.61
CA LEU A 40 1.10 7.13 -8.15
C LEU A 40 0.97 6.78 -9.64
N GLY A 41 -0.24 6.73 -10.19
CA GLY A 41 -0.50 6.24 -11.55
C GLY A 41 -0.20 4.74 -11.72
N ILE A 42 -0.23 3.96 -10.64
CA ILE A 42 0.15 2.54 -10.60
C ILE A 42 -1.01 1.73 -10.03
N SER A 43 -1.27 0.55 -10.60
CA SER A 43 -2.27 -0.39 -10.06
C SER A 43 -1.68 -1.33 -9.00
N LEU A 44 -2.25 -1.32 -7.79
CA LEU A 44 -1.88 -2.18 -6.67
C LEU A 44 -2.55 -3.57 -6.70
N ASP A 45 -3.42 -3.81 -7.66
CA ASP A 45 -3.96 -5.14 -8.00
C ASP A 45 -2.87 -6.01 -8.65
N THR A 46 -2.09 -5.40 -9.55
CA THR A 46 -1.08 -6.11 -10.32
C THR A 46 0.14 -6.48 -9.47
N LEU A 47 0.83 -7.56 -9.87
CA LEU A 47 2.13 -7.91 -9.25
C LEU A 47 3.16 -6.81 -9.52
N ASP A 48 3.19 -6.29 -10.75
CA ASP A 48 4.14 -5.27 -11.19
C ASP A 48 4.00 -3.96 -10.40
N GLY A 49 2.77 -3.47 -10.22
CA GLY A 49 2.54 -2.25 -9.45
C GLY A 49 2.82 -2.42 -7.95
N ARG A 50 2.54 -3.60 -7.39
CA ARG A 50 2.94 -3.93 -6.00
C ARG A 50 4.45 -4.00 -5.84
N ALA A 51 5.15 -4.64 -6.77
CA ALA A 51 6.61 -4.74 -6.76
C ALA A 51 7.27 -3.36 -6.92
N THR A 52 6.74 -2.52 -7.82
CA THR A 52 7.19 -1.14 -8.01
C THR A 52 7.05 -0.33 -6.72
N CYS A 53 5.89 -0.39 -6.07
CA CYS A 53 5.67 0.31 -4.79
C CYS A 53 6.55 -0.24 -3.66
N LEU A 54 6.80 -1.55 -3.63
CA LEU A 54 7.69 -2.17 -2.65
C LEU A 54 9.13 -1.64 -2.82
N MET A 55 9.66 -1.65 -4.05
CA MET A 55 11.00 -1.12 -4.33
C MET A 55 11.11 0.36 -3.99
N ALA A 56 10.11 1.17 -4.37
CA ALA A 56 10.08 2.59 -4.04
C ALA A 56 10.09 2.83 -2.53
N LEU A 57 9.30 2.09 -1.75
CA LEU A 57 9.32 2.18 -0.28
C LEU A 57 10.68 1.81 0.31
N ARG A 58 11.33 0.77 -0.22
CA ARG A 58 12.67 0.36 0.22
C ARG A 58 13.71 1.43 -0.07
N LEU A 59 13.63 2.10 -1.22
CA LEU A 59 14.52 3.20 -1.57
C LEU A 59 14.35 4.39 -0.62
N VAL A 60 13.09 4.77 -0.34
CA VAL A 60 12.76 5.85 0.61
C VAL A 60 13.21 5.53 2.03
N GLU A 61 13.22 4.25 2.43
CA GLU A 61 13.72 3.83 3.74
C GLU A 61 15.26 3.85 3.84
N LEU A 62 15.97 3.73 2.71
CA LEU A 62 17.44 3.77 2.66
C LEU A 62 17.98 5.20 2.68
N GLU A 63 17.24 6.15 2.11
CA GLU A 63 17.55 7.59 2.17
C GLU A 63 16.45 8.32 2.94
N PRO A 64 16.53 8.37 4.29
CA PRO A 64 15.64 9.22 5.06
C PRO A 64 15.98 10.69 4.75
N TYR A 65 15.11 11.34 3.98
CA TYR A 65 15.10 12.79 3.81
C TYR A 65 14.89 13.52 5.14
#